data_AF-A0A957VDK1-F1
#
_entry.id   AF-A0A957VDK1-F1
#
_cell.length_a   1.000
_cell.length_b   1.000
_cell.length_c   1.000
_cell.angle_alpha   90.00
_cell.angle_beta   90.00
_cell.angle_gamma   90.00
#
_symmetry.space_group_name_H-M   'P 1'
#
loop_
_entity.id
_entity.type
_entity.pdbx_description
1 polymer ?
#
loop_
_entity_poly.entity_id
_entity_poly.type
_entity_poly.pdbx_seq_one_letter_code
_entity_poly.pdbx_strand_id
1 'polypeptide(L)'
;GDMRTVRLGRQFDAVFIHDAIEYMTSEADLRQALATAAVHCQAGGVALFVPDHIRETFTESTDHGGHNGPDYSLRYLEWSYDPDPSDSTCVTDYAFLLRDAAGQVQVAHDQHLLGLFGRDQWLAWLHEAGFAARIVLDSYERELFVGVKRPT
;
A
#
# COMPACT_ATOMS: atom_id res chain seq x y z
N GLY A 1 6.53 -5.15 -13.82
CA GLY A 1 7.54 -4.09 -13.67
C GLY A 1 7.65 -3.74 -12.20
N ASP A 2 8.76 -3.16 -11.76
CA ASP A 2 9.00 -2.82 -10.35
C ASP A 2 8.78 -1.32 -10.13
N MET A 3 7.88 -0.92 -9.22
CA MET A 3 7.56 0.49 -8.98
C MET A 3 8.73 1.30 -8.43
N ARG A 4 9.74 0.64 -7.85
CA ARG A 4 10.96 1.29 -7.35
C ARG A 4 11.84 1.82 -8.48
N THR A 5 11.77 1.22 -9.67
CA THR A 5 12.77 1.44 -10.72
C THR A 5 12.22 1.61 -12.13
N VAL A 6 10.94 1.30 -12.38
CA VAL A 6 10.33 1.39 -13.71
C VAL A 6 10.52 2.78 -14.33
N ARG A 7 10.81 2.86 -15.63
CA ARG A 7 10.92 4.10 -16.39
C ARG A 7 10.13 3.99 -17.69
N LEU A 8 9.03 4.72 -17.79
CA LEU A 8 8.07 4.61 -18.89
C LEU A 8 8.37 5.57 -20.05
N GLY A 9 9.37 6.45 -19.91
CA GLY A 9 9.75 7.42 -20.94
C GLY A 9 8.71 8.51 -21.21
N ARG A 10 7.74 8.69 -20.31
CA ARG A 10 6.71 9.73 -20.38
C ARG A 10 6.28 10.18 -18.98
N GLN A 11 5.69 11.37 -18.93
CA GLN A 11 5.06 11.91 -17.73
C GLN A 11 3.53 11.86 -17.83
N PHE A 12 2.88 12.03 -16.69
CA PHE A 12 1.43 11.99 -16.51
C PHE A 12 0.99 13.15 -15.62
N ASP A 13 -0.25 13.60 -15.82
CA ASP A 13 -0.91 14.59 -14.96
C ASP A 13 -1.13 14.06 -13.53
N ALA A 14 -1.31 12.74 -13.42
CA ALA A 14 -1.47 12.05 -12.15
C ALA A 14 -0.69 10.73 -12.10
N VAL A 15 -0.07 10.45 -10.95
CA VAL A 15 0.51 9.14 -10.61
C VAL A 15 -0.20 8.62 -9.37
N PHE A 16 -0.66 7.38 -9.40
CA PHE A 16 -1.43 6.80 -8.32
C PHE A 16 -0.84 5.44 -7.95
N ILE A 17 -0.57 5.26 -6.66
CA ILE A 17 -0.17 3.99 -6.07
C ILE A 17 -1.11 3.74 -4.88
N HIS A 18 -1.90 2.66 -4.97
CA HIS A 18 -2.80 2.28 -3.88
C HIS A 18 -2.04 1.52 -2.78
N ASP A 19 -2.72 0.64 -2.04
CA ASP A 19 -2.20 -0.32 -1.06
C ASP A 19 -0.86 -0.95 -1.46
N ALA A 20 -0.62 -1.23 -2.74
CA ALA A 20 0.64 -1.77 -3.24
C ALA A 20 1.90 -1.00 -2.81
N ILE A 21 1.79 0.28 -2.41
CA ILE A 21 2.92 1.06 -1.86
C ILE A 21 3.43 0.51 -0.52
N GLU A 22 2.59 -0.17 0.24
CA GLU A 22 2.95 -0.73 1.54
C GLU A 22 3.87 -1.94 1.42
N TYR A 23 4.02 -2.55 0.24
CA TYR A 23 5.05 -3.58 0.01
C TYR A 23 6.48 -3.02 -0.01
N MET A 24 6.66 -1.71 0.16
CA MET A 24 7.96 -1.12 0.45
C MET A 24 8.28 -1.32 1.94
N THR A 25 8.99 -2.40 2.28
CA THR A 25 9.27 -2.76 3.68
C THR A 25 10.53 -2.10 4.26
N SER A 26 11.15 -1.19 3.51
CA SER A 26 12.30 -0.40 3.96
C SER A 26 12.16 1.06 3.55
N GLU A 27 12.76 1.96 4.33
CA GLU A 27 12.87 3.38 3.98
C GLU A 27 13.47 3.57 2.57
N ALA A 28 14.52 2.81 2.24
CA ALA A 28 15.18 2.91 0.95
C ALA A 28 14.28 2.52 -0.22
N ASP A 29 13.43 1.50 -0.05
CA ASP A 29 12.47 1.07 -1.06
C ASP A 29 11.35 2.09 -1.24
N LEU A 30 10.78 2.59 -0.14
CA LEU A 30 9.70 3.59 -0.23
C LEU A 30 10.21 4.85 -0.91
N ARG A 31 11.37 5.37 -0.51
CA ARG A 31 11.98 6.55 -1.13
C ARG A 31 12.24 6.35 -2.62
N GLN A 32 12.65 5.15 -3.05
CA GLN A 32 12.82 4.83 -4.48
C GLN A 32 11.49 4.83 -5.24
N ALA A 33 10.42 4.28 -4.66
CA ALA A 33 9.09 4.32 -5.25
C ALA A 33 8.56 5.76 -5.37
N LEU A 34 8.73 6.58 -4.31
CA LEU A 34 8.37 8.00 -4.32
C LEU A 34 9.14 8.79 -5.39
N ALA A 35 10.46 8.56 -5.49
CA ALA A 35 11.30 9.18 -6.51
C ALA A 35 10.87 8.75 -7.92
N THR A 36 10.52 7.48 -8.11
CA THR A 36 10.00 6.97 -9.37
C THR A 36 8.67 7.61 -9.73
N ALA A 37 7.74 7.75 -8.78
CA ALA A 37 6.50 8.49 -8.99
C ALA A 37 6.78 9.96 -9.39
N ALA A 38 7.76 10.59 -8.74
CA ALA A 38 8.20 11.95 -9.04
C ALA A 38 8.80 12.14 -10.45
N VAL A 39 9.45 11.12 -11.02
CA VAL A 39 9.97 11.15 -12.40
C VAL A 39 8.84 11.11 -13.42
N HIS A 40 7.77 10.37 -13.11
CA HIS A 40 6.62 10.18 -14.01
C HIS A 40 5.51 11.21 -13.81
N CYS A 41 5.59 12.04 -12.78
CA CYS A 41 4.62 13.12 -12.55
C CYS A 41 5.15 14.42 -13.16
N GLN A 42 4.35 15.05 -14.03
CA GLN A 42 4.71 16.34 -14.62
C GLN A 42 4.70 17.46 -13.57
N ALA A 43 5.38 18.57 -13.83
CA ALA A 43 5.31 19.76 -12.97
C ALA A 43 3.86 20.24 -12.81
N GLY A 44 3.43 20.50 -11.57
CA GLY A 44 2.04 20.82 -11.24
C GLY A 44 1.08 19.62 -11.22
N GLY A 45 1.52 18.43 -11.65
CA GLY A 45 0.76 17.19 -11.56
C GLY A 45 0.65 16.68 -10.11
N VAL A 46 -0.18 15.65 -9.92
CA VAL A 46 -0.50 15.09 -8.60
C VAL A 46 0.00 13.66 -8.47
N ALA A 47 0.63 13.32 -7.36
CA ALA A 47 0.87 11.95 -6.94
C ALA A 47 -0.01 11.61 -5.73
N LEU A 48 -0.66 10.45 -5.75
CA LEU A 48 -1.51 9.96 -4.66
C LEU A 48 -1.00 8.59 -4.20
N PHE A 49 -0.82 8.45 -2.89
CA PHE A 49 -0.38 7.22 -2.22
C PHE A 49 -1.38 6.85 -1.13
N VAL A 50 -1.79 5.58 -1.10
CA VAL A 50 -2.88 5.09 -0.24
C VAL A 50 -2.42 3.83 0.50
N PRO A 51 -1.57 3.94 1.54
CA PRO A 51 -1.30 2.80 2.40
C PRO A 51 -2.56 2.45 3.21
N ASP A 52 -2.76 1.17 3.55
CA ASP A 52 -3.91 0.80 4.38
C ASP A 52 -3.77 1.32 5.82
N HIS A 53 -2.53 1.32 6.33
CA HIS A 53 -2.21 1.85 7.64
C HIS A 53 -0.94 2.69 7.64
N ILE A 54 -0.89 3.65 8.57
CA ILE A 54 0.35 4.30 9.02
C ILE A 54 0.57 3.95 10.48
N ARG A 55 1.79 4.13 10.97
CA ARG A 55 2.16 3.77 12.34
C ARG A 55 1.19 4.32 13.39
N GLU A 56 0.74 5.55 13.21
CA GLU A 56 -0.11 6.25 14.17
C GLU A 56 -1.55 5.73 14.23
N THR A 57 -2.02 5.05 13.18
CA THR A 57 -3.40 4.56 13.07
C THR A 57 -3.50 3.05 13.06
N PHE A 58 -2.37 2.34 13.06
CA PHE A 58 -2.35 0.89 13.08
C PHE A 58 -2.84 0.36 14.43
N THR A 59 -3.77 -0.57 14.33
CA THR A 59 -4.23 -1.39 15.45
C THR A 59 -4.33 -2.82 14.94
N GLU A 60 -3.83 -3.77 15.71
CA GLU A 60 -4.01 -5.19 15.39
C GLU A 60 -5.49 -5.47 15.16
N SER A 61 -5.77 -6.23 14.11
CA SER A 61 -7.14 -6.50 13.71
C SER A 61 -7.23 -7.83 13.00
N THR A 62 -8.47 -8.32 12.93
CA THR A 62 -8.81 -9.49 12.13
C THR A 62 -9.97 -9.10 11.24
N ASP A 63 -9.91 -9.48 9.98
CA ASP A 63 -11.03 -9.39 9.06
C ASP A 63 -11.31 -10.77 8.46
N HIS A 64 -12.48 -10.95 7.89
CA HIS A 64 -12.84 -12.19 7.23
C HIS A 64 -13.89 -11.91 6.19
N GLY A 65 -13.93 -12.78 5.19
CA GLY A 65 -14.89 -12.62 4.14
C GLY A 65 -14.98 -13.84 3.26
N GLY A 66 -15.48 -13.60 2.06
CA GLY A 66 -15.65 -14.64 1.08
C GLY A 66 -16.80 -14.38 0.14
N HIS A 67 -16.80 -15.13 -0.94
CA HIS A 67 -17.81 -15.04 -1.97
C HIS A 67 -18.13 -16.43 -2.51
N ASN A 68 -19.38 -16.61 -2.97
CA ASN A 68 -19.79 -17.81 -3.67
C ASN A 68 -20.02 -17.44 -5.14
N GLY A 69 -19.13 -17.92 -6.01
CA GLY A 69 -19.38 -17.96 -7.44
C GLY A 69 -20.17 -19.20 -7.84
N PRO A 70 -20.54 -19.33 -9.13
CA PRO A 70 -21.30 -20.48 -9.64
C PRO A 70 -20.57 -21.82 -9.42
N ASP A 71 -19.27 -21.83 -9.70
CA ASP A 71 -18.43 -23.04 -9.69
C ASP A 71 -17.42 -23.06 -8.55
N TYR A 72 -17.11 -21.92 -7.95
CA TYR A 72 -16.08 -21.79 -6.92
C TYR A 72 -16.59 -20.95 -5.76
N SER A 73 -16.22 -21.30 -4.54
CA SER A 73 -16.54 -20.52 -3.34
C SER A 73 -15.29 -20.34 -2.50
N LEU A 74 -15.14 -19.16 -1.89
CA LEU A 74 -13.99 -18.82 -1.07
C LEU A 74 -14.45 -18.31 0.28
N ARG A 75 -13.77 -18.72 1.36
CA ARG A 75 -13.79 -18.03 2.65
C ARG A 75 -12.37 -17.68 3.05
N TYR A 76 -12.18 -16.55 3.70
CA TYR A 76 -10.86 -16.15 4.20
C TYR A 76 -10.95 -15.57 5.61
N LEU A 77 -9.84 -15.68 6.33
CA LEU A 77 -9.53 -14.94 7.55
C LEU A 77 -8.22 -14.18 7.30
N GLU A 78 -8.18 -12.92 7.68
CA GLU A 78 -7.00 -12.06 7.68
C GLU A 78 -6.69 -11.70 9.13
N TRP A 79 -5.41 -11.70 9.49
CA TRP A 79 -4.95 -11.27 10.80
C TRP A 79 -3.73 -10.37 10.65
N SER A 80 -3.93 -9.09 10.90
CA SER A 80 -2.88 -8.07 10.87
C SER A 80 -2.36 -7.80 12.27
N TYR A 81 -1.04 -7.89 12.45
CA TYR A 81 -0.35 -7.68 13.73
C TYR A 81 1.06 -7.09 13.53
N ASP A 82 1.60 -6.48 14.57
CA ASP A 82 2.96 -5.92 14.57
C ASP A 82 3.84 -6.71 15.55
N PRO A 83 4.73 -7.59 15.06
CA PRO A 83 5.57 -8.41 15.92
C PRO A 83 6.69 -7.63 16.62
N ASP A 84 7.11 -6.48 16.07
CA ASP A 84 8.15 -5.62 16.65
C ASP A 84 7.80 -4.13 16.43
N PRO A 85 7.10 -3.50 17.40
CA PRO A 85 6.70 -2.09 17.30
C PRO A 85 7.85 -1.09 17.19
N SER A 86 9.10 -1.51 17.39
CA SER A 86 10.28 -0.67 17.23
C SER A 86 10.77 -0.57 15.78
N ASP A 87 10.35 -1.50 14.91
CA ASP A 87 10.65 -1.47 13.48
C ASP A 87 9.56 -0.71 12.69
N SER A 88 9.60 -0.77 11.35
CA SER A 88 8.64 -0.07 10.47
C SER A 88 7.86 -1.03 9.59
N THR A 89 7.47 -2.18 10.12
CA THR A 89 6.70 -3.18 9.39
C THR A 89 5.56 -3.75 10.24
N CYS A 90 4.56 -4.29 9.55
CA CYS A 90 3.56 -5.16 10.14
C CYS A 90 3.37 -6.39 9.26
N VAL A 91 2.70 -7.40 9.81
CA VAL A 91 2.42 -8.67 9.13
C VAL A 91 0.91 -8.83 9.00
N THR A 92 0.45 -9.27 7.84
CA THR A 92 -0.91 -9.81 7.68
C THR A 92 -0.84 -11.27 7.26
N ASP A 93 -1.34 -12.16 8.12
CA ASP A 93 -1.53 -13.56 7.79
C ASP A 93 -2.91 -13.80 7.18
N TYR A 94 -2.96 -14.60 6.12
CA TYR A 94 -4.18 -14.99 5.43
C TYR A 94 -4.38 -16.50 5.50
N ALA A 95 -5.58 -16.94 5.86
CA ALA A 95 -6.01 -18.32 5.72
C ALA A 95 -7.22 -18.41 4.80
N PHE A 96 -7.14 -19.22 3.73
CA PHE A 96 -8.18 -19.39 2.73
C PHE A 96 -8.77 -20.80 2.76
N LEU A 97 -10.10 -20.89 2.68
CA LEU A 97 -10.82 -22.11 2.32
C LEU A 97 -11.36 -21.94 0.90
N LEU A 98 -10.85 -22.76 -0.02
CA LEU A 98 -11.17 -22.71 -1.44
C LEU A 98 -11.99 -23.94 -1.80
N ARG A 99 -13.25 -23.75 -2.17
CA ARG A 99 -14.15 -24.83 -2.60
C ARG A 99 -14.31 -24.81 -4.11
N ASP A 100 -14.00 -25.93 -4.76
CA ASP A 100 -14.11 -26.08 -6.21
C ASP A 100 -15.49 -26.59 -6.66
N ALA A 101 -15.66 -26.74 -7.99
CA ALA A 101 -16.90 -27.18 -8.62
C ALA A 101 -17.30 -28.62 -8.27
N ALA A 102 -16.32 -29.46 -7.93
CA ALA A 102 -16.56 -30.83 -7.45
C ALA A 102 -16.94 -30.84 -5.95
N GLY A 103 -16.93 -29.69 -5.30
CA GLY A 103 -17.20 -29.53 -3.88
C GLY A 103 -16.01 -29.86 -2.98
N GLN A 104 -14.83 -30.10 -3.54
CA GLN A 104 -13.60 -30.34 -2.78
C GLN A 104 -13.14 -29.03 -2.16
N VAL A 105 -12.67 -29.10 -0.92
CA VAL A 105 -12.15 -27.94 -0.20
C VAL A 105 -10.65 -28.08 -0.05
N GLN A 106 -9.93 -27.02 -0.43
CA GLN A 106 -8.49 -26.86 -0.19
C GLN A 106 -8.26 -25.71 0.79
N VAL A 107 -7.25 -25.86 1.63
CA VAL A 107 -6.79 -24.81 2.53
C VAL A 107 -5.51 -24.23 1.97
N ALA A 108 -5.41 -22.90 1.91
CA ALA A 108 -4.18 -22.21 1.57
C ALA A 108 -3.86 -21.17 2.66
N HIS A 109 -2.57 -20.88 2.83
CA HIS A 109 -2.07 -19.83 3.71
C HIS A 109 -1.14 -18.93 2.91
N ASP A 110 -1.19 -17.64 3.21
CA ASP A 110 -0.25 -16.64 2.69
C ASP A 110 0.09 -15.66 3.81
N GLN A 111 1.24 -15.00 3.71
CA GLN A 111 1.69 -14.03 4.70
C GLN A 111 2.31 -12.83 3.99
N HIS A 112 1.82 -11.64 4.30
CA HIS A 112 2.32 -10.39 3.74
C HIS A 112 3.10 -9.62 4.79
N LEU A 113 4.30 -9.16 4.42
CA LEU A 113 5.09 -8.21 5.19
C LEU A 113 4.92 -6.83 4.57
N LEU A 114 4.41 -5.89 5.36
CA LEU A 114 4.00 -4.57 4.89
C LEU A 114 4.74 -3.48 5.66
N GLY A 115 5.04 -2.37 4.99
CA GLY A 115 5.70 -1.20 5.56
C GLY A 115 4.72 -0.34 6.34
N LEU A 116 5.07 -0.07 7.60
CA LEU A 116 4.28 0.70 8.56
C LEU A 116 5.03 1.99 8.96
N PHE A 117 5.14 2.91 8.00
CA PHE A 117 5.85 4.17 8.21
C PHE A 117 4.98 5.22 8.89
N GLY A 118 5.62 6.12 9.63
CA GLY A 118 4.96 7.24 10.30
C GLY A 118 4.60 8.37 9.35
N ARG A 119 3.62 9.16 9.74
CA ARG A 119 3.12 10.33 8.99
C ARG A 119 4.22 11.32 8.62
N ASP A 120 5.08 11.65 9.58
CA ASP A 120 6.16 12.63 9.37
C ASP A 120 7.20 12.13 8.37
N GLN A 121 7.46 10.81 8.36
CA GLN A 121 8.37 10.18 7.40
C GLN A 121 7.82 10.29 5.98
N TRP A 122 6.54 9.95 5.80
CA TRP A 122 5.86 10.10 4.51
C TRP A 122 5.93 11.52 3.96
N LEU A 123 5.57 12.51 4.78
CA LEU A 123 5.59 13.92 4.38
C LEU A 123 7.00 14.40 4.04
N ALA A 124 7.99 14.03 4.84
CA ALA A 124 9.39 14.38 4.62
C ALA A 124 9.93 13.77 3.31
N TRP A 125 9.70 12.49 3.08
CA TRP A 125 10.24 11.79 1.90
C TRP A 125 9.54 12.21 0.61
N LEU A 126 8.24 12.52 0.65
CA LEU A 126 7.55 13.15 -0.47
C LEU A 126 8.10 14.54 -0.79
N HIS A 127 8.40 15.33 0.24
CA HIS A 127 9.04 16.63 0.09
C HIS A 127 10.41 16.50 -0.60
N GLU A 128 11.23 15.56 -0.15
CA GLU A 128 12.54 15.25 -0.73
C GLU A 128 12.44 14.75 -2.18
N ALA A 129 11.40 14.00 -2.53
CA ALA A 129 11.10 13.60 -3.91
C ALA A 129 10.61 14.77 -4.82
N GLY A 130 10.44 15.97 -4.25
CA GLY A 130 10.06 17.18 -4.96
C GLY A 130 8.55 17.42 -5.04
N PHE A 131 7.78 16.87 -4.11
CA PHE A 131 6.35 17.16 -3.97
C PHE A 131 6.08 18.19 -2.86
N ALA A 132 5.07 19.02 -3.04
CA ALA A 132 4.39 19.68 -1.93
C ALA A 132 3.35 18.69 -1.36
N ALA A 133 3.70 18.04 -0.25
CA ALA A 133 2.93 16.95 0.34
C ALA A 133 1.91 17.45 1.36
N ARG A 134 0.74 16.79 1.40
CA ARG A 134 -0.31 16.98 2.41
C ARG A 134 -1.11 15.69 2.58
N ILE A 135 -1.83 15.61 3.68
CA ILE A 135 -2.72 14.49 3.98
C ILE A 135 -4.16 14.85 3.60
N VAL A 136 -4.90 13.86 3.12
CA VAL A 136 -6.36 13.91 3.01
C VAL A 136 -6.96 12.67 3.65
N LEU A 137 -8.22 12.75 4.05
CA LEU A 137 -8.99 11.60 4.50
C LEU A 137 -9.89 11.12 3.37
N ASP A 138 -9.98 9.80 3.20
CA ASP A 138 -10.99 9.20 2.33
C ASP A 138 -12.32 8.97 3.06
N SER A 139 -13.29 8.34 2.39
CA SER A 139 -14.60 8.02 2.97
C SER A 139 -14.56 6.99 4.10
N TYR A 140 -13.42 6.32 4.28
CA TYR A 140 -13.16 5.34 5.33
C TYR A 140 -12.28 5.93 6.44
N GLU A 141 -12.07 7.26 6.43
CA GLU A 141 -11.22 7.99 7.36
C GLU A 141 -9.74 7.56 7.33
N ARG A 142 -9.29 6.93 6.23
CA ARG A 142 -7.88 6.59 6.04
C ARG A 142 -7.09 7.81 5.61
N GLU A 143 -5.88 7.94 6.14
CA GLU A 143 -4.96 9.00 5.76
C GLU A 143 -4.24 8.69 4.44
N LEU A 144 -4.53 9.49 3.42
CA LEU A 144 -3.91 9.40 2.12
C LEU A 144 -2.87 10.51 1.94
N PHE A 145 -1.78 10.19 1.26
CA PHE A 145 -0.72 11.15 0.99
C PHE A 145 -0.82 11.70 -0.42
N VAL A 146 -1.03 13.02 -0.53
CA VAL A 146 -1.14 13.74 -1.80
C VAL A 146 0.09 14.62 -1.96
N GLY A 147 0.81 14.44 -3.06
CA GLY A 147 1.94 15.27 -3.46
C GLY A 147 1.67 16.05 -4.74
N VAL A 148 1.73 17.38 -4.70
CA VAL A 148 1.73 18.20 -5.94
C VAL A 148 3.17 18.41 -6.39
N LYS A 149 3.52 18.03 -7.63
CA LYS A 149 4.89 18.13 -8.12
C LYS A 149 5.29 19.59 -8.27
N ARG A 150 6.38 19.99 -7.62
CA ARG A 150 6.87 21.38 -7.70
C ARG A 150 7.41 21.69 -9.10
N PRO A 151 7.27 22.93 -9.58
CA PRO A 151 8.03 23.40 -10.72
C PRO A 151 9.53 23.29 -10.42
N THR A 152 10.31 22.81 -11.40
CA THR A 152 11.78 22.84 -11.36
C THR A 152 12.31 24.24 -11.64
#